data_AF-A0A0M8XVI4-F1
#
_entry.id   AF-A0A0M8XVI4-F1
#
_cell.length_a   1.000
_cell.length_b   1.000
_cell.length_c   1.000
_cell.angle_alpha   90.00
_cell.angle_beta   90.00
_cell.angle_gamma   90.00
#
_symmetry.space_group_name_H-M   'P 1'
#
loop_
_entity.id
_entity.type
_entity.pdbx_description
1 polymer ?
#
loop_
_entity_poly.entity_id
_entity_poly.type
_entity_poly.pdbx_seq_one_letter_code
_entity_poly.pdbx_strand_id
1 'polypeptide(L)' 'MVVWDRWAADTYDTVVLARSGSGKSYFCKLDLLRSLYSGVTAAVIDPEDEYTRLTTAVGGIVTLLGAQASI' A
#
# COMPACT_ATOMS: atom_id res chain seq x y z
N MET A 1 -6.98 10.20 18.46
CA MET A 1 -6.99 9.99 17.00
C MET A 1 -6.26 11.16 16.37
N VAL A 2 -5.22 10.91 15.59
CA VAL A 2 -4.50 11.96 14.83
C VAL A 2 -4.99 11.88 13.39
N VAL A 3 -5.39 13.02 12.83
CA VAL A 3 -5.75 13.15 11.41
C VAL A 3 -4.69 14.03 10.78
N TRP A 4 -4.04 13.51 9.75
CA TRP A 4 -2.96 14.18 9.04
C TRP A 4 -3.26 14.14 7.55
N ASP A 5 -3.20 15.31 6.91
CA ASP A 5 -3.34 15.43 5.47
C ASP A 5 -1.95 15.42 4.83
N ARG A 6 -1.56 14.25 4.30
CA ARG A 6 -0.30 14.08 3.57
C ARG A 6 -0.20 15.02 2.36
N TRP A 7 -1.32 15.34 1.72
CA TRP A 7 -1.33 16.10 0.46
C TRP A 7 -1.15 17.61 0.66
N ALA A 8 -1.24 18.07 1.91
CA ALA A 8 -0.94 19.43 2.30
C ALA A 8 0.54 19.65 2.71
N ALA A 9 1.36 18.60 2.74
CA ALA A 9 2.78 18.69 3.10
C ALA A 9 3.63 19.17 1.91
N ASP A 10 4.81 19.76 2.21
CA ASP A 10 5.79 20.17 1.19
C ASP A 10 6.27 18.99 0.32
N THR A 11 6.33 17.80 0.93
CA THR A 11 6.62 16.53 0.27
C THR A 11 5.63 15.47 0.74
N TYR A 12 5.14 14.65 -0.19
CA TYR A 12 4.14 13.61 0.09
C TYR A 12 4.78 12.28 0.56
N ASP A 13 6.09 12.15 0.48
CA ASP A 13 6.80 10.93 0.87
C ASP A 13 6.65 10.65 2.37
N THR A 14 6.56 9.37 2.72
CA THR A 14 6.39 8.92 4.11
C THR A 14 7.34 7.75 4.40
N VAL A 15 8.04 7.80 5.53
CA VAL A 15 8.89 6.70 6.02
C VAL A 15 8.27 6.13 7.30
N VAL A 16 7.97 4.83 7.30
CA VAL A 16 7.38 4.13 8.45
C VAL A 16 8.42 3.20 9.08
N LEU A 17 8.90 3.55 10.28
CA LEU A 17 9.87 2.76 11.04
C LEU A 17 9.17 2.06 12.22
N ALA A 18 9.37 0.75 12.33
CA ALA A 18 8.73 -0.03 13.38
C ALA A 18 9.49 -1.35 13.63
N ARG A 19 9.40 -1.89 14.85
CA ARG A 19 9.88 -3.26 15.15
C ARG A 19 8.95 -4.30 14.55
N SER A 20 9.43 -5.53 14.33
CA SER A 20 8.56 -6.63 13.94
C SER A 20 7.39 -6.80 14.93
N GLY A 21 6.19 -7.07 14.41
CA GLY A 21 4.97 -7.21 15.19
C GLY A 21 4.35 -5.91 15.74
N SER A 22 4.95 -4.73 15.51
CA SER A 22 4.44 -3.46 16.06
C SER A 22 3.34 -2.79 15.22
N GLY A 23 2.78 -3.49 14.22
CA GLY A 23 1.66 -2.98 13.42
C GLY A 23 2.04 -2.19 12.17
N LYS A 24 3.30 -2.22 11.72
CA LYS A 24 3.75 -1.58 10.46
C LYS A 24 2.86 -1.92 9.27
N SER A 25 2.69 -3.21 8.98
CA SER A 25 1.88 -3.65 7.82
C SER A 25 0.40 -3.27 7.96
N TYR A 26 -0.13 -3.23 9.19
CA TYR A 26 -1.50 -2.76 9.43
C TYR A 26 -1.65 -1.27 9.11
N PHE A 27 -0.71 -0.45 9.60
CA PHE A 27 -0.69 0.98 9.31
C PHE A 27 -0.55 1.26 7.81
N CYS A 28 0.41 0.62 7.12
CA CYS A 28 0.62 0.78 5.69
C CYS A 28 -0.62 0.40 4.86
N LYS A 29 -1.28 -0.73 5.17
CA LYS A 29 -2.51 -1.15 4.46
C LYS A 29 -3.66 -0.16 4.68
N LEU A 30 -3.78 0.39 5.88
CA LEU A 30 -4.82 1.36 6.20
C LEU A 30 -4.57 2.71 5.53
N ASP A 31 -3.32 3.18 5.51
CA ASP A 31 -2.92 4.40 4.79
C ASP A 31 -3.16 4.28 3.28
N LEU A 32 -2.82 3.11 2.71
CA LEU A 32 -3.10 2.78 1.32
C LEU A 32 -4.61 2.80 1.02
N LEU A 33 -5.43 2.13 1.83
CA LEU A 33 -6.88 2.12 1.68
C LEU A 33 -7.50 3.53 1.74
N ARG A 34 -7.01 4.38 2.64
CA ARG A 34 -7.47 5.79 2.72
C ARG A 34 -7.07 6.58 1.49
N SER A 35 -5.90 6.32 0.93
CA SER A 35 -5.45 6.97 -0.30
C SER A 35 -6.31 6.56 -1.48
N LEU A 36 -6.59 5.25 -1.62
CA LEU A 36 -7.50 4.72 -2.63
C LEU A 36 -8.91 5.33 -2.48
N TYR A 37 -9.41 5.44 -1.24
CA TYR A 37 -10.69 6.09 -0.96
C TYR A 37 -10.73 7.56 -1.40
N SER A 38 -9.61 8.27 -1.26
CA SER A 38 -9.45 9.65 -1.74
C SER A 38 -9.17 9.76 -3.25
N GLY A 39 -9.25 8.66 -4.01
CA GLY A 39 -9.05 8.63 -5.47
C GLY A 39 -7.60 8.59 -5.92
N VAL A 40 -6.65 8.29 -5.04
CA VAL A 40 -5.23 8.20 -5.36
C VAL A 40 -4.91 6.82 -5.94
N THR A 41 -4.28 6.78 -7.11
CA THR A 41 -3.74 5.54 -7.69
C THR A 41 -2.50 5.10 -6.91
N ALA A 42 -2.41 3.81 -6.58
CA ALA A 42 -1.30 3.25 -5.83
C ALA A 42 -0.76 1.97 -6.46
N ALA A 43 0.54 1.75 -6.31
CA ALA A 43 1.24 0.52 -6.62
C ALA A 43 2.04 0.08 -5.39
N VAL A 44 2.10 -1.23 -5.13
CA VAL A 44 2.81 -1.80 -3.98
C VAL A 44 3.80 -2.83 -4.49
N ILE A 45 5.05 -2.73 -4.04
CA ILE A 45 6.06 -3.76 -4.23
C ILE A 45 5.93 -4.73 -3.05
N ASP A 46 5.46 -5.94 -3.33
CA ASP A 46 5.06 -6.92 -2.31
C ASP A 46 5.81 -8.25 -2.50
N PRO A 47 7.03 -8.38 -1.96
CA PRO A 47 7.81 -9.61 -2.10
C PRO A 47 7.30 -10.78 -1.22
N GLU A 48 6.38 -10.51 -0.29
CA GLU A 48 5.87 -11.48 0.69
C GLU A 48 4.38 -11.82 0.48
N ASP A 49 3.78 -11.37 -0.63
CA ASP A 49 2.37 -11.54 -0.97
C ASP A 49 1.39 -11.08 0.15
N GLU A 50 1.81 -10.13 1.00
CA GLU A 50 1.02 -9.61 2.11
C GLU A 50 -0.18 -8.75 1.66
N TYR A 51 -0.09 -8.15 0.46
CA TYR A 51 -1.05 -7.23 -0.11
C TYR A 51 -1.93 -7.90 -1.17
N THR A 52 -1.62 -9.11 -1.64
CA THR A 52 -2.44 -9.84 -2.63
C THR A 52 -3.93 -9.87 -2.27
N ARG A 53 -4.26 -10.20 -1.01
CA ARG A 53 -5.67 -10.18 -0.54
C ARG A 53 -6.30 -8.79 -0.57
N LEU A 54 -5.53 -7.76 -0.21
CA LEU A 54 -6.00 -6.38 -0.23
C LEU A 54 -6.26 -5.92 -1.66
N THR A 55 -5.31 -6.19 -2.56
CA THR A 55 -5.40 -5.89 -3.98
C THR A 55 -6.67 -6.49 -4.58
N THR A 56 -6.95 -7.78 -4.32
CA THR A 56 -8.19 -8.42 -4.77
C THR A 56 -9.43 -7.75 -4.18
N ALA A 57 -9.42 -7.41 -2.88
CA ALA A 57 -10.57 -6.80 -2.21
C ALA A 57 -10.92 -5.40 -2.73
N VAL A 58 -9.94 -4.64 -3.23
CA VAL A 58 -10.16 -3.29 -3.81
C VAL A 58 -10.33 -3.32 -5.33
N GLY A 59 -10.38 -4.50 -5.95
CA GLY A 59 -10.48 -4.64 -7.42
C GLY A 59 -9.21 -4.25 -8.18
N GLY A 60 -8.05 -4.30 -7.52
CA GLY A 60 -6.74 -4.04 -8.13
C GLY A 60 -6.19 -5.23 -8.91
N ILE A 61 -5.01 -5.05 -9.49
CA ILE A 61 -4.33 -6.06 -10.34
C ILE A 61 -3.03 -6.48 -9.66
N VAL A 62 -2.81 -7.78 -9.49
CA VAL A 62 -1.53 -8.35 -9.07
C VAL A 62 -0.70 -8.64 -10.31
N THR A 63 0.44 -7.98 -10.45
CA THR A 63 1.39 -8.21 -11.55
C THR A 63 2.60 -8.96 -11.03
N LEU A 64 2.80 -10.19 -11.49
CA LEU A 64 3.99 -10.97 -11.18
C LEU A 64 5.16 -10.47 -12.03
N LEU A 65 6.08 -9.74 -11.40
CA LEU A 65 7.27 -9.25 -12.08
C LEU A 65 8.19 -10.44 -12.42
N GLY A 66 8.52 -10.61 -13.71
CA GLY A 66 9.45 -11.64 -14.18
C GLY A 66 8.82 -12.99 -14.52
N ALA A 67 7.51 -13.17 -14.37
CA ALA A 67 6.83 -14.33 -14.94
C ALA A 67 6.92 -14.24 -16.47
N GLN A 68 7.46 -15.27 -17.12
CA GLN A 68 7.40 -15.38 -18.57
C GLN A 68 5.92 -15.43 -18.97
N ALA A 69 5.49 -14.52 -19.85
CA ALA A 69 4.17 -14.64 -20.45
C ALA A 69 4.12 -15.99 -21.18
N SER A 70 3.29 -16.91 -20.69
CA SER A 70 2.89 -18.08 -21.46
C SER A 70 2.14 -17.54 -22.68
N ILE A 71 2.71 -17.80 -23.86
CA ILE A 71 2.21 -17.50 -25.21
C ILE A 71 0.69 -17.53 -25.37
#